data_AF-A0A662VKE7-F1
#
_entry.id   AF-A0A662VKE7-F1
#
_cell.length_a   1.000
_cell.length_b   1.000
_cell.length_c   1.000
_cell.angle_alpha   90.00
_cell.angle_beta   90.00
_cell.angle_gamma   90.00
#
_symmetry.space_group_name_H-M   'P 1'
#
loop_
_entity.id
_entity.type
_entity.pdbx_description
1 polymer ?
#
loop_
_entity_poly.entity_id
_entity_poly.type
_entity_poly.pdbx_seq_one_letter_code
_entity_poly.pdbx_strand_id
1 'polypeptide(L)'
;MLELSEKALELLGLVEQSSARAGGELHMKFARTYADKLRENGYAVIFPPQCGRGEQPDMVVFKRASDGWEEIAIEIETRADHPEQVLRNYEKNVHAGRRVVFVVPDERVADRIRRILGGIDDYTIEILGVIEKRE
;
A
#
# COMPACT_ATOMS: atom_id res chain seq x y z
N MET A 1 -15.49 -27.53 -2.89
CA MET A 1 -14.31 -26.70 -3.22
C MET A 1 -14.87 -25.39 -3.75
N LEU A 2 -14.54 -24.25 -3.14
CA LEU A 2 -14.97 -22.95 -3.63
C LEU A 2 -13.91 -22.46 -4.62
N GLU A 3 -14.28 -22.24 -5.87
CA GLU A 3 -13.43 -21.58 -6.85
C GLU A 3 -13.66 -20.08 -6.79
N LEU A 4 -12.58 -19.30 -6.74
CA LEU A 4 -12.64 -17.85 -6.82
C LEU A 4 -12.90 -17.44 -8.27
N SER A 5 -13.70 -16.39 -8.47
CA SER A 5 -13.85 -15.79 -9.79
C SER A 5 -12.54 -15.10 -10.21
N GLU A 6 -12.35 -14.93 -11.53
CA GLU A 6 -11.21 -14.18 -12.08
C GLU A 6 -11.06 -12.80 -11.43
N LYS A 7 -12.18 -12.08 -11.26
CA LYS A 7 -12.21 -10.79 -10.58
C LYS A 7 -11.75 -10.86 -9.12
N ALA A 8 -12.09 -11.94 -8.40
CA ALA A 8 -11.62 -12.14 -7.04
C ALA A 8 -10.10 -12.42 -7.02
N LEU A 9 -9.59 -13.19 -7.97
CA LEU A 9 -8.15 -13.44 -8.11
C LEU A 9 -7.37 -12.14 -8.45
N GLU A 10 -7.91 -11.30 -9.33
CA GLU A 10 -7.36 -9.98 -9.65
C GLU A 10 -7.29 -9.07 -8.43
N LEU A 11 -8.38 -8.95 -7.67
CA LEU A 11 -8.44 -8.14 -6.45
C LEU A 11 -7.48 -8.63 -5.37
N LEU A 12 -7.19 -9.94 -5.35
CA LEU A 12 -6.20 -10.53 -4.45
C LEU A 12 -4.77 -10.41 -5.00
N GLY A 13 -4.55 -9.79 -6.17
CA GLY A 13 -3.22 -9.67 -6.78
C GLY A 13 -2.60 -11.03 -7.12
N LEU A 14 -3.43 -12.06 -7.34
CA LEU A 14 -3.01 -13.43 -7.69
C LEU A 14 -2.86 -13.63 -9.20
N VAL A 15 -3.17 -12.61 -10.00
CA VAL A 15 -2.97 -12.57 -11.44
C VAL A 15 -1.83 -11.59 -11.74
N GLU A 16 -0.88 -11.98 -12.60
CA GLU A 16 0.22 -11.10 -12.97
C GLU A 16 -0.28 -9.90 -13.79
N GLN A 17 -0.23 -8.71 -13.18
CA GLN A 17 -0.37 -7.44 -13.87
C GLN A 17 1.03 -6.87 -14.17
N SER A 18 1.35 -6.68 -15.45
CA SER A 18 2.59 -6.04 -15.89
C SER A 18 2.38 -4.53 -16.01
N SER A 19 3.33 -3.75 -15.48
CA SER A 19 3.37 -2.30 -15.64
C SER A 19 4.56 -1.93 -16.52
N ALA A 20 4.32 -1.28 -17.66
CA ALA A 20 5.35 -0.96 -18.65
C ALA A 20 6.25 0.26 -18.30
N ARG A 21 6.21 0.79 -17.07
CA ARG A 21 7.01 1.95 -16.63
C ARG A 21 7.99 1.54 -15.53
N ALA A 22 9.26 1.96 -15.64
CA ALA A 22 10.33 1.60 -14.70
C ALA A 22 10.04 1.99 -13.23
N GLY A 23 9.34 3.11 -12.99
CA GLY A 23 8.86 3.47 -11.64
C GLY A 23 7.76 2.55 -11.12
N GLY A 24 6.95 1.99 -12.02
CA GLY A 24 5.89 1.04 -11.69
C GLY A 24 6.41 -0.36 -11.36
N GLU A 25 7.53 -0.81 -11.93
CA GLU A 25 8.10 -2.12 -11.56
C GLU A 25 8.59 -2.15 -10.11
N LEU A 26 9.31 -1.12 -9.66
CA LEU A 26 9.77 -1.02 -8.28
C LEU A 26 8.58 -0.89 -7.32
N HIS A 27 7.61 -0.04 -7.65
CA HIS A 27 6.36 0.12 -6.90
C HIS A 27 5.62 -1.22 -6.76
N MET A 28 5.40 -1.94 -7.87
CA MET A 28 4.73 -3.24 -7.87
C MET A 28 5.50 -4.31 -7.09
N LYS A 29 6.84 -4.31 -7.16
CA LYS A 29 7.68 -5.21 -6.36
C LYS A 29 7.45 -4.97 -4.87
N PHE A 30 7.50 -3.71 -4.43
CA PHE A 30 7.23 -3.33 -3.05
C PHE A 30 5.83 -3.71 -2.61
N ALA A 31 4.81 -3.40 -3.43
CA ALA A 31 3.42 -3.71 -3.14
C ALA A 31 3.21 -5.21 -2.93
N ARG A 32 3.73 -6.06 -3.83
CA ARG A 32 3.62 -7.52 -3.72
C ARG A 32 4.39 -8.08 -2.52
N THR A 33 5.66 -7.69 -2.34
CA THR A 33 6.45 -8.16 -1.20
C THR A 33 5.81 -7.78 0.13
N TYR A 34 5.25 -6.58 0.23
CA TYR A 34 4.55 -6.15 1.43
C TYR A 34 3.22 -6.88 1.64
N ALA A 35 2.45 -7.11 0.56
CA ALA A 35 1.22 -7.90 0.62
C ALA A 35 1.50 -9.33 1.13
N ASP A 36 2.59 -9.95 0.69
CA ASP A 36 2.98 -11.30 1.15
C ASP A 36 3.33 -11.29 2.64
N LYS A 37 4.16 -10.33 3.10
CA LYS A 37 4.46 -10.13 4.53
C LYS A 37 3.17 -9.97 5.35
N LEU A 38 2.22 -9.17 4.87
CA LEU A 38 0.94 -8.96 5.57
C LEU A 38 0.10 -10.24 5.62
N ARG A 39 0.01 -10.99 4.52
CA ARG A 39 -0.73 -12.26 4.48
C ARG A 39 -0.14 -13.31 5.42
N GLU A 40 1.18 -13.41 5.49
CA GLU A 40 1.88 -14.28 6.45
C GLU A 40 1.54 -13.94 7.90
N ASN A 41 1.27 -12.67 8.19
CA ASN A 41 0.84 -12.19 9.51
C ASN A 41 -0.69 -12.25 9.73
N GLY A 42 -1.43 -12.91 8.83
CA GLY A 42 -2.87 -13.16 8.99
C GLY A 42 -3.79 -12.01 8.56
N TYR A 43 -3.26 -11.02 7.84
CA TYR A 43 -4.07 -9.93 7.28
C TYR A 43 -4.67 -10.33 5.94
N ALA A 44 -5.89 -9.85 5.66
CA ALA A 44 -6.46 -9.91 4.31
C ALA A 44 -6.03 -8.66 3.53
N VAL A 45 -5.56 -8.84 2.29
CA VAL A 45 -5.01 -7.77 1.46
C VAL A 45 -5.73 -7.72 0.12
N ILE A 46 -6.24 -6.56 -0.23
CA ILE A 46 -6.96 -6.27 -1.48
C ILE A 46 -6.19 -5.21 -2.27
N PHE A 47 -6.00 -5.44 -3.56
CA PHE A 47 -5.56 -4.46 -4.55
C PHE A 47 -6.80 -3.86 -5.22
N PRO A 48 -7.27 -2.67 -4.78
CA PRO A 48 -8.49 -2.10 -5.31
C PRO A 48 -8.29 -1.70 -6.79
N PRO A 49 -9.35 -1.73 -7.62
CA PRO A 49 -9.27 -1.25 -8.99
C PRO A 49 -8.93 0.24 -9.00
N GLN A 50 -7.88 0.60 -9.73
CA GLN A 50 -7.44 2.00 -9.86
C GLN A 50 -8.29 2.82 -10.86
N CYS A 51 -9.35 2.23 -11.40
CA CYS A 51 -10.28 2.85 -12.34
C CYS A 51 -11.65 3.13 -11.66
N GLY A 52 -12.06 4.40 -11.60
CA GLY A 52 -13.32 4.79 -10.96
C GLY A 52 -13.44 6.29 -10.66
N ARG A 53 -14.54 6.69 -9.99
CA ARG A 53 -14.82 8.09 -9.60
C ARG A 53 -13.98 8.59 -8.41
N GLY A 54 -13.28 7.71 -7.69
CA GLY A 54 -12.48 8.07 -6.52
C GLY A 54 -11.12 7.39 -6.55
N GLU A 55 -10.07 8.14 -6.21
CA GLU A 55 -8.72 7.60 -6.05
C GLU A 55 -8.70 6.55 -4.93
N GLN A 56 -8.09 5.40 -5.20
CA GLN A 56 -7.91 4.31 -4.26
C GLN A 56 -6.48 4.33 -3.69
N PRO A 57 -6.22 3.71 -2.53
CA PRO A 57 -4.86 3.39 -2.12
C PRO A 57 -4.26 2.28 -2.98
N ASP A 58 -2.95 2.06 -2.88
CA ASP A 58 -2.30 0.94 -3.55
C ASP A 58 -2.83 -0.41 -3.06
N MET A 59 -3.07 -0.52 -1.75
CA MET A 59 -3.73 -1.67 -1.14
C MET A 59 -4.67 -1.26 0.00
N VAL A 60 -5.72 -2.04 0.20
CA VAL A 60 -6.54 -2.02 1.42
C VAL A 60 -6.29 -3.30 2.19
N VAL A 61 -5.94 -3.15 3.46
CA VAL A 61 -5.58 -4.24 4.37
C VAL A 61 -6.63 -4.31 5.46
N PHE A 62 -7.14 -5.51 5.70
CA PHE A 62 -8.12 -5.77 6.75
C PHE A 62 -7.46 -6.57 7.86
N LYS A 63 -7.41 -5.95 9.04
CA LYS A 63 -6.97 -6.60 10.27
C LYS A 63 -8.18 -6.99 11.09
N ARG A 64 -8.19 -8.20 11.63
CA ARG A 64 -9.27 -8.63 12.52
C ARG A 64 -9.12 -7.95 13.89
N ALA A 65 -10.18 -7.28 14.34
CA ALA A 65 -10.30 -6.67 15.66
C ALA A 65 -11.36 -7.40 16.49
N SER A 66 -11.47 -7.04 17.78
CA SER A 66 -12.45 -7.64 18.70
C SER A 66 -13.91 -7.41 18.30
N ASP A 67 -14.19 -6.30 17.60
CA ASP A 67 -15.52 -5.81 17.24
C ASP A 67 -15.73 -5.72 15.72
N GLY A 68 -14.81 -6.22 14.91
CA GLY A 68 -14.95 -6.22 13.46
C GLY A 68 -13.63 -6.29 12.71
N TRP A 69 -13.52 -5.45 11.69
CA TRP A 69 -12.33 -5.32 10.86
C TRP A 69 -11.83 -3.88 10.91
N GLU A 70 -10.53 -3.72 11.15
CA GLU A 70 -9.82 -2.45 10.97
C GLU A 70 -9.37 -2.37 9.51
N GLU A 71 -9.74 -1.29 8.82
CA GLU A 71 -9.27 -0.98 7.47
C GLU A 71 -8.01 -0.12 7.53
N ILE A 72 -6.97 -0.59 6.86
CA ILE A 72 -5.68 0.07 6.77
C ILE A 72 -5.39 0.33 5.29
N ALA A 73 -5.19 1.59 4.93
CA ALA A 73 -4.74 1.99 3.61
C ALA A 73 -3.22 1.91 3.55
N ILE A 74 -2.70 1.19 2.56
CA ILE A 74 -1.27 1.14 2.28
C ILE A 74 -0.98 1.97 1.03
N GLU A 75 -0.01 2.87 1.15
CA GLU A 75 0.51 3.69 0.05
C GLU A 75 2.00 3.38 -0.11
N ILE A 76 2.41 2.86 -1.27
CA ILE A 76 3.79 2.58 -1.59
C ILE A 76 4.42 3.85 -2.16
N GLU A 77 5.36 4.42 -1.42
CA GLU A 77 6.05 5.63 -1.83
C GLU A 77 7.54 5.35 -2.03
N THR A 78 7.98 5.40 -3.29
CA THR A 78 9.36 5.04 -3.65
C THR A 78 10.30 6.24 -3.68
N ARG A 79 9.79 7.47 -3.77
CA ARG A 79 10.64 8.68 -3.89
C ARG A 79 10.15 9.89 -3.09
N ALA A 80 8.83 10.03 -2.93
CA ALA A 80 8.16 11.18 -2.32
C ALA A 80 8.56 12.51 -2.99
N ASP A 81 8.71 12.51 -4.32
CA ASP A 81 9.12 13.71 -5.08
C ASP A 81 7.98 14.73 -5.29
N HIS A 82 6.73 14.33 -5.01
CA HIS A 82 5.52 15.13 -5.20
C HIS A 82 4.76 15.31 -3.87
N PRO A 83 5.08 16.34 -3.06
CA PRO A 83 4.45 16.59 -1.76
C PRO A 83 2.91 16.61 -1.80
N GLU A 84 2.34 17.19 -2.84
CA GLU A 84 0.89 17.26 -3.06
C GLU A 84 0.24 15.89 -3.28
N GLN A 85 0.99 14.91 -3.82
CA GLN A 85 0.49 13.55 -3.98
C GLN A 85 0.50 12.81 -2.64
N VAL A 86 1.56 12.98 -1.85
CA VAL A 86 1.67 12.38 -0.51
C VAL A 86 0.57 12.90 0.42
N LEU A 87 0.35 14.23 0.45
CA LEU A 87 -0.70 14.82 1.26
C LEU A 87 -2.10 14.36 0.83
N ARG A 88 -2.37 14.37 -0.48
CA ARG A 88 -3.66 13.90 -1.01
C ARG A 88 -3.91 12.42 -0.68
N ASN A 89 -2.88 11.58 -0.77
CA ASN A 89 -2.96 10.17 -0.40
C ASN A 89 -3.27 9.97 1.09
N TYR A 90 -2.70 10.79 1.96
CA TYR A 90 -3.05 10.78 3.38
C TYR A 90 -4.51 11.20 3.60
N GLU A 91 -4.89 12.39 3.12
CA GLU A 91 -6.21 12.99 3.36
C GLU A 91 -7.36 12.13 2.82
N LYS A 92 -7.21 11.57 1.61
CA LYS A 92 -8.26 10.74 0.99
C LYS A 92 -8.57 9.49 1.83
N ASN A 93 -7.56 8.88 2.44
CA ASN A 93 -7.71 7.65 3.21
C ASN A 93 -8.23 7.92 4.62
N VAL A 94 -7.77 9.00 5.27
CA VAL A 94 -8.34 9.43 6.56
C VAL A 94 -9.80 9.83 6.41
N HIS A 95 -10.17 10.54 5.33
CA HIS A 95 -11.57 10.87 5.04
C HIS A 95 -12.43 9.62 4.83
N ALA A 96 -11.83 8.53 4.32
CA ALA A 96 -12.47 7.24 4.19
C ALA A 96 -12.48 6.41 5.50
N GLY A 97 -12.00 6.96 6.61
CA GLY A 97 -11.97 6.28 7.91
C GLY A 97 -10.89 5.21 8.04
N ARG A 98 -9.85 5.25 7.19
CA ARG A 98 -8.77 4.25 7.18
C ARG A 98 -7.55 4.78 7.90
N ARG A 99 -6.88 3.89 8.63
CA ARG A 99 -5.52 4.15 9.11
C ARG A 99 -4.55 4.15 7.93
N VAL A 100 -3.60 5.07 7.89
CA VAL A 100 -2.65 5.21 6.78
C VAL A 100 -1.28 4.64 7.14
N VAL A 101 -0.75 3.77 6.28
CA VAL A 101 0.62 3.27 6.33
C VAL A 101 1.33 3.58 5.02
N PHE A 102 2.41 4.35 5.10
CA PHE A 102 3.32 4.54 3.99
C PHE A 102 4.40 3.46 4.03
N VAL A 103 4.59 2.74 2.92
CA VAL A 103 5.68 1.78 2.78
C VAL A 103 6.72 2.37 1.86
N VAL A 104 7.96 2.45 2.34
CA VAL A 104 9.05 3.17 1.68
C VAL A 104 10.31 2.30 1.55
N PRO A 105 11.19 2.58 0.59
CA PRO A 105 12.42 1.80 0.39
C PRO A 105 13.48 2.05 1.46
N ASP A 106 13.55 3.27 2.00
CA ASP A 106 14.61 3.68 2.91
C ASP A 106 14.20 4.86 3.80
N GLU A 107 15.07 5.16 4.78
CA GLU A 107 14.87 6.25 5.72
C GLU A 107 14.86 7.63 5.04
N ARG A 108 15.54 7.79 3.89
CA ARG A 108 15.57 9.10 3.20
C ARG A 108 14.19 9.44 2.65
N VAL A 109 13.48 8.45 2.11
CA VAL A 109 12.09 8.62 1.67
C VAL A 109 11.16 8.80 2.88
N ALA A 110 11.35 8.04 3.97
CA ALA A 110 10.61 8.22 5.22
C ALA A 110 10.70 9.66 5.74
N ASP A 111 11.91 10.22 5.80
CA ASP A 111 12.16 11.59 6.25
C ASP A 111 11.52 12.65 5.35
N ARG A 112 11.42 12.39 4.04
CA ARG A 112 10.70 13.27 3.12
C ARG A 112 9.21 13.27 3.45
N ILE A 113 8.61 12.10 3.62
CA ILE A 113 7.19 11.98 4.00
C ILE A 113 6.91 12.69 5.32
N ARG A 114 7.75 12.50 6.34
CA ARG A 114 7.61 13.19 7.64
C ARG A 114 7.66 14.70 7.51
N ARG A 115 8.52 15.24 6.63
CA ARG A 115 8.58 16.69 6.36
C ARG A 115 7.34 17.19 5.62
N ILE A 116 6.84 16.41 4.66
CA ILE A 116 5.64 16.76 3.89
C ILE A 116 4.40 16.79 4.79
N LEU A 117 4.24 15.78 5.65
CA LEU A 117 3.11 15.64 6.58
C LEU A 117 3.34 16.37 7.92
N GLY A 118 4.27 17.33 7.98
CA GLY A 118 4.66 17.98 9.22
C GLY A 118 3.47 18.49 10.05
N GLY A 119 3.38 18.04 11.30
CA GLY A 119 2.28 18.37 12.22
C GLY A 119 1.11 17.37 12.22
N ILE A 120 1.22 16.28 11.45
CA ILE A 120 0.28 15.15 11.45
C ILE A 120 0.98 13.97 12.12
N ASP A 121 0.34 13.34 13.11
CA ASP A 121 0.90 12.19 13.84
C ASP A 121 0.14 10.87 13.60
N ASP A 122 -1.00 10.92 12.90
CA ASP A 122 -1.89 9.76 12.69
C ASP A 122 -1.57 8.96 11.41
N TYR A 123 -0.30 8.61 11.24
CA TYR A 123 0.13 7.68 10.18
C TYR A 123 1.31 6.82 10.65
N THR A 124 1.57 5.73 9.94
CA THR A 124 2.75 4.88 10.16
C THR A 124 3.63 4.88 8.91
N ILE A 125 4.95 4.82 9.09
CA ILE A 125 5.89 4.55 8.00
C ILE A 125 6.55 3.20 8.26
N GLU A 126 6.46 2.27 7.31
CA GLU A 126 7.21 1.02 7.31
C GLU A 126 8.30 1.06 6.24
N ILE A 127 9.54 0.78 6.65
CA ILE A 127 10.66 0.70 5.73
C ILE A 127 10.81 -0.76 5.29
N LEU A 128 10.63 -1.02 4.01
CA LEU A 128 10.83 -2.34 3.42
C LEU A 128 12.20 -2.35 2.73
N GLY A 129 13.21 -2.82 3.45
CA GLY A 129 14.55 -2.99 2.88
C GLY A 129 14.50 -3.94 1.69
N VAL A 130 15.07 -3.55 0.55
CA VAL A 130 15.22 -4.44 -0.60
C VAL A 130 16.18 -5.55 -0.19
N ILE A 131 15.67 -6.75 0.05
CA ILE A 131 16.51 -7.95 0.12
C ILE A 131 16.96 -8.21 -1.32
N GLU A 132 18.11 -7.66 -1.71
CA GLU A 132 18.86 -8.21 -2.82
C GLU A 132 19.31 -9.60 -2.39
N LYS A 133 18.58 -10.64 -2.83
CA LYS A 133 19.17 -11.98 -2.87
C LYS A 133 20.33 -11.88 -3.85
N ARG A 134 21.56 -11.81 -3.31
CA ARG A 134 22.75 -12.12 -4.07
C ARG A 134 22.65 -13.60 -4.46
N GLU A 135 22.51 -13.85 -5.75
CA GLU A 135 22.73 -15.18 -6.34
C GLU A 135 24.18 -15.63 -6.13
#